data_AF-A0A5A5TZS6-F1
#
_entry.id   AF-A0A5A5TZS6-F1
#
_cell.length_a   1.000
_cell.length_b   1.000
_cell.length_c   1.000
_cell.angle_alpha   90.00
_cell.angle_beta   90.00
_cell.angle_gamma   90.00
#
_symmetry.space_group_name_H-M   'P 1'
#
loop_
_entity.id
_entity.type
_entity.pdbx_description
1 polymer ?
#
loop_
_entity_poly.entity_id
_entity_poly.type
_entity_poly.pdbx_seq_one_letter_code
_entity_poly.pdbx_strand_id
1 'polypeptide(L)' 'MKFDIRVSGKTIKSFSNLDAANVWRDGYQSMNPDKTVIVVKDYGKVGE' A
#
# COMPACT_ATOMS: atom_id res chain seq x y z
N MET A 1 -12.58 2.34 -5.01
CA MET A 1 -11.52 2.82 -4.10
C MET A 1 -10.46 1.75 -4.00
N LYS A 2 -9.18 2.09 -4.26
CA LYS A 2 -8.07 1.13 -4.20
C LYS A 2 -6.99 1.64 -3.24
N PHE A 3 -6.18 0.73 -2.73
CA PHE A 3 -5.14 0.99 -1.75
C PHE A 3 -3.83 0.44 -2.31
N ASP A 4 -2.92 1.33 -2.68
CA ASP A 4 -1.62 0.99 -3.23
C ASP A 4 -0.60 0.90 -2.11
N ILE A 5 0.10 -0.22 -2.00
CA ILE A 5 1.27 -0.36 -1.15
C ILE A 5 2.48 0.17 -1.90
N ARG A 6 3.11 1.21 -1.36
CA ARG A 6 4.37 1.73 -1.87
C ARG A 6 5.52 1.37 -0.94
N VAL A 7 6.61 0.91 -1.53
CA VAL A 7 7.87 0.64 -0.85
C VAL A 7 8.96 1.42 -1.57
N SER A 8 9.69 2.23 -0.81
CA SER A 8 10.71 3.14 -1.37
C SER A 8 10.18 4.00 -2.53
N GLY A 9 8.94 4.48 -2.40
CA GLY A 9 8.29 5.33 -3.40
C GLY A 9 7.68 4.61 -4.60
N LYS A 10 7.87 3.30 -4.77
CA LYS A 10 7.28 2.52 -5.87
C LYS A 10 6.08 1.70 -5.40
N THR A 11 4.98 1.73 -6.14
CA THR A 11 3.86 0.81 -5.91
C THR A 11 4.30 -0.60 -6.26
N ILE A 12 4.21 -1.50 -5.30
CA ILE A 12 4.55 -2.92 -5.48
C ILE A 12 3.32 -3.82 -5.46
N LYS A 13 2.21 -3.33 -4.88
CA LYS A 13 0.97 -4.09 -4.78
C LYS A 13 -0.21 -3.14 -4.61
N SER A 14 -1.38 -3.58 -5.03
CA SER A 14 -2.64 -2.84 -4.91
C SER A 14 -3.70 -3.74 -4.30
N PHE A 15 -4.58 -3.16 -3.49
CA PHE A 15 -5.66 -3.85 -2.80
C PHE A 15 -6.96 -3.08 -2.99
N SER A 16 -8.09 -3.80 -3.07
CA SER A 16 -9.41 -3.17 -3.12
C SER A 16 -9.97 -2.84 -1.72
N ASN A 17 -9.29 -3.29 -0.65
CA ASN A 17 -9.71 -3.16 0.73
C ASN A 17 -8.55 -2.67 1.63
N LEU A 18 -8.83 -1.75 2.55
CA LEU A 18 -7.85 -1.17 3.49
C LEU A 18 -7.33 -2.22 4.47
N ASP A 19 -8.21 -3.09 4.95
CA ASP A 19 -7.84 -4.14 5.91
C ASP A 19 -6.81 -5.10 5.32
N ALA A 20 -7.08 -5.63 4.12
CA ALA A 20 -6.14 -6.47 3.38
C ALA A 20 -4.80 -5.77 3.09
N ALA A 21 -4.83 -4.47 2.78
CA ALA A 21 -3.62 -3.67 2.57
C ALA A 21 -2.80 -3.55 3.87
N ASN A 22 -3.45 -3.32 5.01
CA ASN A 22 -2.79 -3.23 6.31
C ASN A 22 -2.18 -4.56 6.76
N VAL A 23 -2.93 -5.67 6.64
CA VAL A 23 -2.42 -7.01 6.98
C VAL A 23 -1.17 -7.33 6.14
N TRP A 24 -1.21 -7.03 4.84
CA TRP A 24 -0.06 -7.25 3.98
C TRP A 24 1.12 -6.33 4.33
N ARG A 25 0.86 -5.04 4.57
CA ARG A 25 1.87 -4.06 5.00
C ARG A 25 2.57 -4.53 6.26
N ASP A 26 1.82 -4.99 7.25
CA ASP A 26 2.34 -5.42 8.55
C ASP A 26 3.27 -6.63 8.44
N GLY A 27 2.85 -7.63 7.65
CA GLY A 27 3.70 -8.79 7.35
C GLY A 27 4.97 -8.40 6.59
N TYR A 28 4.85 -7.53 5.59
CA TYR A 28 6.02 -7.08 4.82
C TYR A 28 6.99 -6.24 5.65
N GLN A 29 6.48 -5.34 6.49
CA GLN A 29 7.27 -4.48 7.38
C GLN A 29 8.01 -5.31 8.44
N SER A 30 7.34 -6.33 9.00
CA SER A 30 7.98 -7.25 9.96
C SER A 30 9.14 -8.02 9.34
N MET A 31 9.05 -8.38 8.05
CA MET A 31 10.14 -9.05 7.32
C MET A 31 11.20 -8.09 6.77
N ASN A 32 10.88 -6.81 6.63
CA ASN A 32 11.76 -5.79 6.04
C ASN A 32 11.72 -4.52 6.91
N PRO A 33 12.24 -4.55 8.15
CA PRO A 33 12.16 -3.41 9.07
C PRO A 33 12.86 -2.16 8.53
N ASP A 34 13.89 -2.32 7.68
CA ASP A 34 14.62 -1.23 7.04
C ASP A 34 13.88 -0.56 5.88
N LYS A 35 12.80 -1.19 5.39
CA LYS A 35 12.02 -0.63 4.29
C LYS A 35 10.86 0.18 4.85
N THR A 36 10.63 1.35 4.26
CA THR A 36 9.43 2.14 4.55
C THR A 36 8.30 1.67 3.64
N VAL A 37 7.29 1.02 4.23
CA VAL A 37 6.08 0.57 3.55
C VAL A 37 4.94 1.52 3.90
N ILE A 38 4.33 2.13 2.89
CA ILE A 38 3.19 3.04 3.05
C ILE A 38 1.97 2.52 2.31
N VAL A 39 0.80 2.71 2.90
CA VAL A 39 -0.51 2.41 2.28
C VAL A 39 -1.07 3.72 1.75
N VAL A 40 -1.22 3.83 0.44
CA VAL A 40 -1.78 5.02 -0.22
C VAL A 40 -3.19 4.70 -0.68
N LYS A 41 -4.17 5.45 -0.16
CA LYS A 41 -5.56 5.38 -0.60
C LYS A 41 -5.67 6.12 -1.92
N ASP A 42 -5.76 5.37 -3.02
CA ASP A 42 -5.96 5.92 -4.35
C ASP A 42 -7.48 6.00 -4.61
N TYR A 43 -7.94 7.24 -4.75
CA TYR A 43 -9.34 7.57 -4.92
C TYR A 43 -9.82 7.36 -6.36
N GLY A 44 -8.97 6.90 -7.28
CA GLY A 44 -9.14 7.17 -8.70
C GLY A 44 -9.00 8.67 -8.93
N LYS A 45 -8.31 9.09 -10.00
CA LYS A 45 -8.36 10.51 -10.37
C LYS A 45 -9.82 10.93 -10.52
N VAL A 46 -10.32 11.80 -9.64
CA VAL A 46 -11.50 12.61 -9.91
C VAL A 46 -10.99 13.70 -10.85
N GLY A 47 -11.26 13.55 -12.15
CA GLY A 47 -10.85 14.50 -13.18
C GLY A 47 -9.87 13.91 -14.18
N GLU A 48 -10.42 13.19 -15.15
CA GLU A 48 -10.26 13.61 -16.55
C GLU A 48 -11.61 14.16 -17.02
#